data_AF-A0AAW4PLY4-F1
#
_entry.id   AF-A0AAW4PLY4-F1
#
_cell.length_a   1.000
_cell.length_b   1.000
_cell.length_c   1.000
_cell.angle_alpha   90.00
_cell.angle_beta   90.00
_cell.angle_gamma   90.00
#
_symmetry.space_group_name_H-M   'P 1'
#
loop_
_entity.id
_entity.type
_entity.pdbx_description
1 polymer ?
#
loop_
_entity_poly.entity_id
_entity_poly.type
_entity_poly.pdbx_seq_one_letter_code
_entity_poly.pdbx_strand_id
1 'polypeptide(L)'
;MADSDSTSPEADADTDSDADRSRPAQAASEGRETDDLDTEALRKQVEEKYDFDDFGPADMAEMTAEEWDVAFDEDSWITGDELLDRVARDLRNRVSTRDVFARVERHQNPPRVLAYSDEGYAIVYPDGSVEGEGTVLRDVKPTVALCSMDSYDVPESVPDNPLPEPEAVPEGGGELGNRMLQVIAGAQLLAGLGLLAGGVLAVAGVVGGPGANVVALFVAGLAFVGIALVLFFTVANARLSDKFRAEEYRDRLRAVGLEDGERPDFVPELTPQNGGDETERDEPDEAGA
;
A
#
# COMPACT_ATOMS: atom_id res chain seq x y z
N MET A 1 51.04 21.22 29.12
CA MET A 1 50.27 22.41 29.54
C MET A 1 48.82 21.97 29.68
N ALA A 2 48.28 22.19 30.88
CA ALA A 2 46.89 22.13 31.34
C ALA A 2 46.11 20.80 31.27
N ASP A 3 46.07 20.12 32.42
CA ASP A 3 44.93 19.36 32.96
C ASP A 3 43.88 20.31 33.60
N SER A 4 42.64 19.79 33.75
CA SER A 4 41.59 20.11 34.76
C SER A 4 40.84 21.45 34.76
N ASP A 5 39.51 21.38 34.59
CA ASP A 5 38.44 21.80 35.54
C ASP A 5 37.06 21.49 34.88
N SER A 6 36.26 20.52 35.36
CA SER A 6 35.25 20.64 36.43
C SER A 6 34.21 21.74 36.22
N THR A 7 32.93 21.36 36.08
CA THR A 7 31.81 21.76 36.97
C THR A 7 30.45 21.60 36.26
N SER A 8 29.65 20.64 36.72
CA SER A 8 28.19 20.63 36.63
C SER A 8 27.58 21.71 37.53
N PRO A 9 26.34 22.14 37.30
CA PRO A 9 25.45 22.44 38.41
C PRO A 9 24.22 21.51 38.42
N GLU A 10 24.04 20.90 39.57
CA GLU A 10 22.79 20.31 40.07
C GLU A 10 21.70 21.40 40.11
N ALA A 11 20.48 21.05 39.69
CA ALA A 11 19.28 20.98 40.53
C ALA A 11 18.85 22.31 41.17
N ASP A 12 17.73 22.84 40.72
CA ASP A 12 16.76 23.49 41.61
C ASP A 12 15.35 23.17 41.13
N ALA A 13 14.59 22.57 42.04
CA ALA A 13 13.19 22.28 41.94
C ALA A 13 12.42 23.47 42.51
N ASP A 14 11.66 24.17 41.68
CA ASP A 14 10.65 25.11 42.16
C ASP A 14 9.27 24.48 41.99
N THR A 15 8.79 23.98 43.13
CA THR A 15 7.38 23.75 43.42
C THR A 15 6.75 25.10 43.67
N ASP A 16 5.82 25.53 42.81
CA ASP A 16 4.90 26.61 43.15
C ASP A 16 3.47 26.06 43.09
N SER A 17 2.89 25.97 44.29
CA SER A 17 1.49 25.64 44.53
C SER A 17 0.70 26.95 44.67
N ASP A 18 -0.60 26.85 44.43
CA ASP A 18 -1.67 27.84 44.66
C ASP A 18 -1.98 28.83 43.52
N ALA A 19 -3.01 28.48 42.74
CA ALA A 19 -4.19 29.35 42.68
C ALA A 19 -5.42 28.56 42.16
N ASP A 20 -6.26 28.21 43.13
CA ASP A 20 -7.71 28.05 43.01
C ASP A 20 -8.32 28.91 41.87
N ARG A 21 -8.73 28.22 40.81
CA ARG A 21 -9.81 28.68 39.92
C ARG A 21 -10.85 27.58 39.83
N SER A 22 -11.64 27.49 40.89
CA SER A 22 -13.04 27.08 40.86
C SER A 22 -13.70 27.48 39.52
N ARG A 23 -13.82 26.53 38.58
CA ARG A 23 -14.72 26.65 37.42
C ARG A 23 -16.14 26.41 37.92
N PRO A 24 -17.07 27.39 37.83
CA PRO A 24 -18.46 27.09 38.07
C PRO A 24 -18.94 26.18 36.94
N ALA A 25 -19.42 24.99 37.31
CA ALA A 25 -20.31 24.20 36.49
C ALA A 25 -21.61 25.02 36.32
N GLN A 26 -21.68 25.78 35.22
CA GLN A 26 -22.90 26.42 34.77
C GLN A 26 -23.44 25.67 33.56
N ALA A 27 -24.63 25.11 33.77
CA ALA A 27 -25.48 24.58 32.73
C ALA A 27 -25.67 25.63 31.63
N ALA A 28 -25.36 25.26 30.39
CA ALA A 28 -25.79 25.95 29.19
C ALA A 28 -26.03 24.90 28.10
N SER A 29 -27.16 24.21 28.18
CA SER A 29 -27.69 23.40 27.08
C SER A 29 -28.72 24.18 26.25
N GLU A 30 -28.59 25.50 26.17
CA GLU A 30 -29.47 26.40 25.39
C GLU A 30 -28.69 27.39 24.49
N GLY A 31 -27.36 27.25 24.36
CA GLY A 31 -26.51 28.18 23.58
C GLY A 31 -25.91 27.62 22.29
N ARG A 32 -26.16 26.34 21.97
CA ARG A 32 -25.50 25.67 20.83
C ARG A 32 -26.09 26.12 19.47
N GLU A 33 -27.41 26.27 19.39
CA GLU A 33 -28.09 26.67 18.14
C GLU A 33 -27.78 28.10 17.65
N THR A 34 -27.36 29.03 18.53
CA THR A 34 -27.08 30.43 18.12
C THR A 34 -25.65 30.66 17.64
N ASP A 35 -24.68 29.93 18.20
CA ASP A 35 -23.29 29.98 17.72
C ASP A 35 -23.16 29.25 16.37
N ASP A 36 -23.82 28.10 16.21
CA ASP A 36 -23.79 27.31 14.96
C ASP A 36 -24.28 28.12 13.74
N LEU A 37 -25.28 28.99 13.94
CA LEU A 37 -25.80 29.88 12.88
C LEU A 37 -24.83 31.01 12.49
N ASP A 38 -24.00 31.47 13.42
CA ASP A 38 -22.97 32.49 13.15
C ASP A 38 -21.77 31.87 12.42
N THR A 39 -21.38 30.66 12.81
CA THR A 39 -20.35 29.86 12.15
C THR A 39 -20.74 29.50 10.71
N GLU A 40 -21.98 29.07 10.47
CA GLU A 40 -22.47 28.75 9.12
C GLU A 40 -22.54 30.00 8.22
N ALA A 41 -22.89 31.15 8.79
CA ALA A 41 -22.87 32.43 8.07
C ALA A 41 -21.44 32.86 7.70
N LEU A 42 -20.48 32.65 8.61
CA LEU A 42 -19.06 32.91 8.36
C LEU A 42 -18.51 31.96 7.29
N ARG A 43 -18.89 30.67 7.31
CA ARG A 43 -18.50 29.67 6.30
C ARG A 43 -18.89 30.12 4.91
N LYS A 44 -20.14 30.53 4.75
CA LYS A 44 -20.66 31.01 3.47
C LYS A 44 -19.93 32.27 2.99
N GLN A 45 -19.57 33.18 3.89
CA GLN A 45 -18.81 34.37 3.54
C GLN A 45 -17.39 34.04 3.06
N VAL A 46 -16.75 33.03 3.67
CA VAL A 46 -15.44 32.54 3.26
C VAL A 46 -15.50 31.85 1.90
N GLU A 47 -16.49 30.99 1.66
CA GLU A 47 -16.75 30.35 0.36
C GLU A 47 -17.04 31.36 -0.76
N GLU A 48 -17.64 32.51 -0.46
CA GLU A 48 -17.84 33.59 -1.43
C GLU A 48 -16.57 34.43 -1.67
N LYS A 49 -15.69 34.53 -0.68
CA LYS A 49 -14.48 35.36 -0.71
C LYS A 49 -13.30 34.66 -1.39
N TYR A 50 -13.17 33.34 -1.23
CA TYR A 50 -12.05 32.55 -1.74
C TYR A 50 -12.50 31.51 -2.76
N ASP A 51 -11.72 31.33 -3.84
CA ASP A 51 -11.89 30.23 -4.78
C ASP A 51 -11.04 29.04 -4.30
N PHE A 52 -11.69 28.04 -3.70
CA PHE A 52 -11.00 26.87 -3.15
C PHE A 52 -10.38 25.97 -4.23
N ASP A 53 -10.81 26.08 -5.50
CA ASP A 53 -10.24 25.30 -6.61
C ASP A 53 -8.89 25.86 -7.11
N ASP A 54 -8.63 27.16 -6.90
CA ASP A 54 -7.36 27.85 -7.22
C ASP A 54 -6.73 28.48 -5.97
N PHE A 55 -6.89 27.82 -4.81
CA PHE A 55 -6.40 28.32 -3.54
C PHE A 55 -4.89 28.15 -3.39
N GLY A 56 -4.17 29.26 -3.15
CA GLY A 56 -2.72 29.29 -3.11
C GLY A 56 -2.10 29.79 -1.79
N PRO A 57 -0.75 29.80 -1.70
CA PRO A 57 -0.03 30.32 -0.53
C PRO A 57 -0.29 31.80 -0.21
N ALA A 58 -0.70 32.59 -1.21
CA ALA A 58 -1.07 33.99 -1.02
C ALA A 58 -2.40 34.12 -0.27
N ASP A 59 -3.39 33.30 -0.64
CA ASP A 59 -4.70 33.25 0.01
C ASP A 59 -4.59 32.74 1.45
N MET A 60 -3.72 31.75 1.67
CA MET A 60 -3.38 31.29 3.03
C MET A 60 -2.86 32.40 3.94
N ALA A 61 -2.11 33.36 3.40
CA ALA A 61 -1.53 34.46 4.17
C ALA A 61 -2.55 35.59 4.44
N GLU A 62 -3.60 35.69 3.63
CA GLU A 62 -4.68 36.67 3.79
C GLU A 62 -5.78 36.18 4.74
N MET A 63 -5.96 34.86 4.82
CA MET A 63 -7.01 34.23 5.62
C MET A 63 -6.72 34.35 7.12
N THR A 64 -7.72 34.87 7.85
CA THR A 64 -7.66 35.02 9.31
C THR A 64 -7.90 33.69 10.03
N ALA A 65 -7.50 33.59 11.30
CA ALA A 65 -7.65 32.34 12.07
C ALA A 65 -9.12 31.89 12.17
N GLU A 66 -10.05 32.82 12.36
CA GLU A 66 -11.49 32.52 12.43
C GLU A 66 -12.03 32.05 11.07
N GLU A 67 -11.57 32.62 9.95
CA GLU A 67 -11.94 32.16 8.61
C GLU A 67 -11.37 30.75 8.35
N TRP A 68 -10.14 30.47 8.82
CA TRP A 68 -9.49 29.16 8.75
C TRP A 68 -10.25 28.08 9.51
N ASP A 69 -10.62 28.35 10.76
CA ASP A 69 -11.32 27.39 11.63
C ASP A 69 -12.67 26.98 11.02
N VAL A 70 -13.36 27.91 10.36
CA VAL A 70 -14.67 27.64 9.76
C VAL A 70 -14.59 26.98 8.38
N ALA A 71 -13.53 27.27 7.61
CA ALA A 71 -13.28 26.64 6.31
C ALA A 71 -12.70 25.22 6.42
N PHE A 72 -11.92 24.96 7.47
CA PHE A 72 -11.26 23.68 7.73
C PHE A 72 -11.70 23.13 9.09
N ASP A 73 -13.02 23.00 9.24
CA ASP A 73 -13.67 22.54 10.46
C ASP A 73 -13.30 21.08 10.75
N GLU A 74 -12.51 20.84 11.80
CA GLU A 74 -12.08 19.50 12.21
C GLU A 74 -13.26 18.62 12.65
N ASP A 75 -14.35 19.21 13.15
CA ASP A 75 -15.56 18.49 13.55
C ASP A 75 -16.38 18.02 12.34
N SER A 76 -16.10 18.56 11.14
CA SER A 76 -16.68 18.09 9.88
C SER A 76 -16.00 16.82 9.33
N TRP A 77 -14.85 16.43 9.87
CA TRP A 77 -14.17 15.22 9.41
C TRP A 77 -14.75 13.96 10.05
N ILE A 78 -14.91 12.94 9.22
CA ILE A 78 -15.36 11.62 9.68
C ILE A 78 -14.27 11.02 10.56
N THR A 79 -14.63 10.67 11.79
CA THR A 79 -13.79 9.96 12.77
C THR A 79 -14.51 8.74 13.33
N GLY A 80 -13.91 8.02 14.29
CA GLY A 80 -14.54 6.90 14.96
C GLY A 80 -14.63 5.63 14.11
N ASP A 81 -15.66 4.82 14.36
CA ASP A 81 -15.88 3.57 13.63
C ASP A 81 -16.21 3.79 12.15
N GLU A 82 -16.84 4.91 11.81
CA GLU A 82 -17.18 5.24 10.42
C GLU A 82 -15.92 5.47 9.57
N LEU A 83 -14.95 6.22 10.12
CA LEU A 83 -13.64 6.40 9.48
C LEU A 83 -12.96 5.05 9.27
N LEU A 84 -12.92 4.20 10.30
CA LEU A 84 -12.26 2.90 10.23
C LEU A 84 -12.91 1.99 9.19
N ASP A 85 -14.24 2.02 9.06
CA ASP A 85 -14.95 1.22 8.07
C ASP A 85 -14.72 1.74 6.64
N ARG A 86 -14.67 3.07 6.45
CA ARG A 86 -14.28 3.71 5.18
C ARG A 86 -12.84 3.35 4.79
N VAL A 87 -11.90 3.48 5.72
CA VAL A 87 -10.48 3.15 5.50
C VAL A 87 -10.28 1.68 5.18
N ALA A 88 -10.91 0.77 5.94
CA ALA A 88 -10.81 -0.66 5.68
C ALA A 88 -11.32 -1.00 4.26
N ARG A 89 -12.41 -0.37 3.83
CA ARG A 89 -13.01 -0.58 2.52
C ARG A 89 -12.16 -0.01 1.39
N ASP A 90 -11.67 1.21 1.52
CA ASP A 90 -10.79 1.83 0.52
C ASP A 90 -9.46 1.08 0.39
N LEU A 91 -8.84 0.68 1.50
CA LEU A 91 -7.61 -0.12 1.46
C LEU A 91 -7.84 -1.47 0.79
N ARG A 92 -8.94 -2.17 1.09
CA ARG A 92 -9.27 -3.42 0.39
C ARG A 92 -9.49 -3.21 -1.10
N ASN A 93 -10.11 -2.10 -1.50
CA ASN A 93 -10.23 -1.72 -2.91
C ASN A 93 -8.85 -1.56 -3.55
N ARG A 94 -7.96 -0.79 -2.93
CA ARG A 94 -6.59 -0.55 -3.42
C ARG A 94 -5.76 -1.83 -3.53
N VAL A 95 -5.97 -2.76 -2.60
CA VAL A 95 -5.33 -4.10 -2.68
C VAL A 95 -5.92 -4.89 -3.85
N SER A 96 -7.23 -4.83 -4.07
CA SER A 96 -7.89 -5.47 -5.21
C SER A 96 -7.42 -4.89 -6.55
N THR A 97 -7.20 -3.58 -6.64
CA THR A 97 -6.68 -2.91 -7.86
C THR A 97 -5.17 -3.04 -8.01
N ARG A 98 -4.48 -3.66 -7.03
CA ARG A 98 -3.02 -3.87 -6.97
C ARG A 98 -2.22 -2.59 -6.85
N ASP A 99 -2.83 -1.54 -6.30
CA ASP A 99 -2.16 -0.28 -5.96
C ASP A 99 -1.39 -0.41 -4.65
N VAL A 100 -1.84 -1.29 -3.74
CA VAL A 100 -1.20 -1.57 -2.44
C VAL A 100 -1.07 -3.08 -2.24
N PHE A 101 0.03 -3.54 -1.65
CA PHE A 101 0.20 -4.93 -1.22
C PHE A 101 0.16 -5.01 0.31
N ALA A 102 -1.02 -5.32 0.86
CA ALA A 102 -1.21 -5.52 2.29
C ALA A 102 -2.43 -6.41 2.57
N ARG A 103 -2.39 -7.14 3.67
CA ARG A 103 -3.58 -7.75 4.29
C ARG A 103 -4.20 -6.74 5.25
N VAL A 104 -5.53 -6.60 5.18
CA VAL A 104 -6.29 -5.58 5.91
C VAL A 104 -7.26 -6.24 6.88
N GLU A 105 -7.07 -5.99 8.17
CA GLU A 105 -7.86 -6.56 9.25
C GLU A 105 -8.56 -5.46 10.05
N ARG A 106 -9.88 -5.59 10.18
CA ARG A 106 -10.72 -4.69 10.99
C ARG A 106 -10.93 -5.32 12.37
N HIS A 107 -10.44 -4.67 13.41
CA HIS A 107 -10.62 -5.08 14.80
C HIS A 107 -11.66 -4.20 15.48
N GLN A 108 -12.57 -4.80 16.26
CA GLN A 108 -13.60 -4.05 16.99
C GLN A 108 -13.21 -3.75 18.44
N ASN A 109 -12.30 -4.51 19.05
CA ASN A 109 -11.99 -4.42 20.49
C ASN A 109 -10.48 -4.41 20.78
N PRO A 110 -9.90 -3.23 21.09
CA PRO A 110 -10.41 -1.89 20.74
C PRO A 110 -10.50 -1.66 19.22
N PRO A 111 -11.30 -0.67 18.79
CA PRO A 111 -11.54 -0.39 17.38
C PRO A 111 -10.27 0.13 16.69
N ARG A 112 -9.84 -0.58 15.64
CA ARG A 112 -8.69 -0.21 14.80
C ARG A 112 -8.70 -0.95 13.47
N VAL A 113 -7.99 -0.42 12.49
CA VAL A 113 -7.66 -1.11 11.24
C VAL A 113 -6.17 -1.41 11.22
N LEU A 114 -5.82 -2.67 11.04
CA LEU A 114 -4.44 -3.12 10.85
C LEU A 114 -4.25 -3.47 9.37
N ALA A 115 -3.31 -2.81 8.71
CA ALA A 115 -2.82 -3.18 7.39
C ALA A 115 -1.37 -3.65 7.53
N TYR A 116 -1.00 -4.78 6.94
CA TYR A 116 0.38 -5.27 7.00
C TYR A 116 0.80 -6.02 5.74
N SER A 117 2.08 -5.93 5.43
CA SER A 117 2.75 -6.64 4.34
C SER A 117 3.87 -7.51 4.90
N ASP A 118 4.72 -8.02 4.03
CA ASP A 118 5.95 -8.73 4.35
C ASP A 118 7.08 -7.81 4.86
N GLU A 119 6.94 -6.50 4.67
CA GLU A 119 8.02 -5.52 4.93
C GLU A 119 7.58 -4.33 5.80
N GLY A 120 6.32 -4.26 6.21
CA GLY A 120 5.82 -3.16 7.02
C GLY A 120 4.37 -3.31 7.44
N TYR A 121 3.92 -2.41 8.30
CA TYR A 121 2.55 -2.40 8.80
C TYR A 121 2.08 -0.98 9.11
N ALA A 122 0.77 -0.81 9.23
CA ALA A 122 0.14 0.39 9.73
C ALA A 122 -1.10 0.05 10.56
N ILE A 123 -1.27 0.75 11.67
CA ILE A 123 -2.44 0.69 12.55
C ILE A 123 -3.11 2.05 12.47
N VAL A 124 -4.40 2.05 12.12
CA VAL A 124 -5.25 3.23 12.10
C VAL A 124 -6.17 3.19 13.32
N TYR A 125 -6.17 4.28 14.06
CA TYR A 125 -6.99 4.46 15.25
C TYR A 125 -8.25 5.30 14.94
N PRO A 126 -9.26 5.28 15.83
CA PRO A 126 -10.53 5.98 15.61
C PRO A 126 -10.38 7.51 15.50
N ASP A 127 -9.32 8.08 16.07
CA ASP A 127 -9.01 9.51 15.98
C ASP A 127 -8.31 9.90 14.67
N GLY A 128 -8.12 8.93 13.75
CA GLY A 128 -7.42 9.14 12.49
C GLY A 128 -5.89 9.13 12.62
N SER A 129 -5.34 8.92 13.82
CA SER A 129 -3.90 8.73 13.99
C SER A 129 -3.45 7.41 13.35
N VAL A 130 -2.23 7.42 12.79
CA VAL A 130 -1.65 6.26 12.10
C VAL A 130 -0.25 5.98 12.65
N GLU A 131 -0.09 4.79 13.22
CA GLU A 131 1.20 4.25 13.66
C GLU A 131 1.67 3.14 12.72
N GLY A 132 2.98 2.94 12.58
CA GLY A 132 3.51 1.86 11.76
C GLY A 132 4.85 2.18 11.13
N GLU A 133 5.24 1.35 10.17
CA GLU A 133 6.51 1.47 9.46
C GLU A 133 6.43 0.90 8.03
N GLY A 134 7.41 1.26 7.20
CA GLY A 134 7.55 0.74 5.85
C GLY A 134 6.62 1.38 4.83
N THR A 135 6.45 0.69 3.69
CA THR A 135 5.65 1.13 2.55
C THR A 135 4.16 1.20 2.89
N VAL A 136 3.67 0.29 3.75
CA VAL A 136 2.28 0.26 4.19
C VAL A 136 1.89 1.57 4.88
N LEU A 137 2.73 2.11 5.76
CA LEU A 137 2.48 3.42 6.40
C LEU A 137 2.35 4.55 5.38
N ARG A 138 3.21 4.54 4.35
CA ARG A 138 3.21 5.55 3.28
C ARG A 138 1.91 5.51 2.47
N ASP A 139 1.34 4.33 2.27
CA ASP A 139 0.12 4.15 1.48
C ASP A 139 -1.16 4.36 2.31
N VAL A 140 -1.13 4.05 3.61
CA VAL A 140 -2.26 4.19 4.52
C VAL A 140 -2.51 5.65 4.92
N LYS A 141 -1.48 6.46 5.18
CA LYS A 141 -1.66 7.86 5.62
C LYS A 141 -2.51 8.70 4.64
N PRO A 142 -2.25 8.71 3.32
CA PRO A 142 -3.11 9.43 2.38
C PRO A 142 -4.53 8.87 2.33
N THR A 143 -4.68 7.56 2.50
CA THR A 143 -5.99 6.90 2.49
C THR A 143 -6.85 7.34 3.68
N VAL A 144 -6.26 7.44 4.88
CA VAL A 144 -6.96 7.93 6.08
C VAL A 144 -7.41 9.37 5.89
N ALA A 145 -6.53 10.24 5.39
CA ALA A 145 -6.87 11.65 5.14
C ALA A 145 -7.97 11.83 4.08
N LEU A 146 -8.02 10.98 3.05
CA LEU A 146 -9.10 11.02 2.08
C LEU A 146 -10.41 10.46 2.66
N CYS A 147 -10.33 9.36 3.41
CA CYS A 147 -11.51 8.73 4.00
C CYS A 147 -12.16 9.56 5.11
N SER A 148 -11.41 10.48 5.75
CA SER A 148 -11.95 11.43 6.72
C SER A 148 -12.75 12.57 6.06
N MET A 149 -12.60 12.78 4.74
CA MET A 149 -13.40 13.75 4.00
C MET A 149 -14.75 13.14 3.60
N ASP A 150 -15.84 13.84 3.91
CA ASP A 150 -17.20 13.46 3.48
C ASP A 150 -17.35 13.40 1.96
N SER A 151 -16.67 14.30 1.25
CA SER A 151 -16.73 14.41 -0.21
C SER A 151 -16.01 13.29 -0.96
N TYR A 152 -15.16 12.53 -0.26
CA TYR A 152 -14.46 11.39 -0.87
C TYR A 152 -15.41 10.20 -0.98
N ASP A 153 -15.55 9.67 -2.20
CA ASP A 153 -16.39 8.51 -2.45
C ASP A 153 -15.59 7.22 -2.25
N VAL A 154 -16.04 6.39 -1.31
CA VAL A 154 -15.40 5.10 -1.00
C VAL A 154 -16.24 3.98 -1.62
N PRO A 155 -15.65 3.08 -2.42
CA PRO A 155 -16.39 2.02 -3.11
C PRO A 155 -17.26 1.20 -2.14
N GLU A 156 -18.57 1.08 -2.39
CA GLU A 156 -19.52 0.49 -1.44
C GLU A 156 -19.29 -0.99 -1.14
N SER A 157 -18.77 -1.76 -2.12
CA SER A 157 -18.57 -3.20 -1.99
C SER A 157 -17.18 -3.62 -2.46
N VAL A 158 -16.44 -4.29 -1.58
CA VAL A 158 -15.13 -4.89 -1.86
C VAL A 158 -15.05 -6.26 -1.19
N PRO A 159 -14.28 -7.21 -1.75
CA PRO A 159 -14.00 -8.47 -1.07
C PRO A 159 -13.28 -8.22 0.27
N ASP A 160 -13.65 -8.95 1.31
CA ASP A 160 -12.98 -8.86 2.62
C ASP A 160 -11.50 -9.28 2.53
N ASN A 161 -11.21 -10.28 1.71
CA ASN A 161 -9.85 -10.71 1.40
C ASN A 161 -9.58 -10.58 -0.12
N PRO A 162 -9.04 -9.44 -0.58
CA PRO A 162 -8.77 -9.20 -1.99
C PRO A 162 -7.52 -9.92 -2.52
N LEU A 163 -6.63 -10.39 -1.63
CA LEU A 163 -5.41 -11.08 -2.05
C LEU A 163 -5.71 -12.52 -2.47
N PRO A 164 -5.12 -12.99 -3.58
CA PRO A 164 -5.25 -14.39 -3.99
C PRO A 164 -4.48 -15.30 -3.04
N GLU A 165 -4.93 -16.55 -2.92
CA GLU A 165 -4.14 -17.60 -2.26
C GLU A 165 -2.82 -17.84 -3.03
N PRO A 166 -1.71 -18.16 -2.35
CA PRO A 166 -0.41 -18.38 -3.00
C PRO A 166 -0.48 -19.39 -4.16
N GLU A 167 -1.24 -20.48 -4.00
CA GLU A 167 -1.37 -21.52 -5.02
C GLU A 167 -2.16 -21.07 -6.26
N ALA A 168 -3.04 -20.08 -6.09
CA ALA A 168 -3.88 -19.56 -7.16
C ALA A 168 -3.14 -18.57 -8.08
N VAL A 169 -1.92 -18.15 -7.72
CA VAL A 169 -1.09 -17.24 -8.53
C VAL A 169 -0.65 -17.94 -9.82
N PRO A 170 -1.10 -17.50 -11.01
CA PRO A 170 -0.76 -18.14 -12.27
C PRO A 170 0.71 -17.90 -12.65
N GLU A 171 1.33 -18.93 -13.22
CA GLU A 171 2.67 -18.81 -13.79
C GLU A 171 2.59 -18.21 -15.19
N GLY A 172 2.60 -16.87 -15.27
CA GLY A 172 2.89 -16.15 -16.52
C GLY A 172 1.72 -15.39 -17.14
N GLY A 173 1.88 -14.07 -17.27
CA GLY A 173 0.98 -13.20 -18.03
C GLY A 173 1.38 -13.00 -19.50
N GLY A 174 2.61 -13.38 -19.88
CA GLY A 174 3.21 -13.07 -21.19
C GLY A 174 3.16 -14.18 -22.24
N GLU A 175 2.45 -15.29 -22.00
CA GLU A 175 2.56 -16.51 -22.81
C GLU A 175 2.30 -16.31 -24.31
N LEU A 176 1.30 -15.49 -24.67
CA LEU A 176 0.94 -15.25 -26.08
C LEU A 176 2.05 -14.50 -26.82
N GLY A 177 2.55 -13.40 -26.23
CA GLY A 177 3.64 -12.61 -26.83
C GLY A 177 4.92 -13.42 -26.94
N ASN A 178 5.23 -14.20 -25.91
CA ASN A 178 6.35 -15.13 -25.89
C ASN A 178 6.23 -16.18 -27.01
N ARG A 179 5.05 -16.76 -27.19
CA ARG A 179 4.77 -17.75 -28.23
C ARG A 179 4.90 -17.16 -29.64
N MET A 180 4.43 -15.93 -29.85
CA MET A 180 4.59 -15.23 -31.14
C MET A 180 6.07 -15.03 -31.49
N LEU A 181 6.87 -14.54 -30.53
CA LEU A 181 8.32 -14.37 -30.73
C LEU A 181 9.03 -15.71 -30.99
N GLN A 182 8.64 -16.78 -30.30
CA GLN A 182 9.19 -18.13 -30.57
C GLN A 182 8.88 -18.63 -31.97
N VAL A 183 7.65 -18.42 -32.46
CA VAL A 183 7.26 -18.80 -33.82
C VAL A 183 8.09 -18.04 -34.85
N ILE A 184 8.24 -16.73 -34.67
CA ILE A 184 9.08 -15.89 -35.54
C ILE A 184 10.54 -16.35 -35.48
N ALA A 185 11.09 -16.55 -34.28
CA ALA A 185 12.46 -17.04 -34.08
C ALA A 185 12.67 -18.42 -34.73
N GLY A 186 11.71 -19.33 -34.61
CA GLY A 186 11.73 -20.65 -35.23
C GLY A 186 11.73 -20.57 -36.76
N ALA A 187 10.85 -19.76 -37.34
CA ALA A 187 10.81 -19.55 -38.80
C ALA A 187 12.12 -18.92 -39.31
N GLN A 188 12.66 -17.93 -38.60
CA GLN A 188 13.92 -17.28 -38.90
C GLN A 188 15.10 -18.26 -38.83
N LEU A 189 15.14 -19.12 -37.81
CA LEU A 189 16.16 -20.15 -37.66
C LEU A 189 16.11 -21.14 -38.84
N LEU A 190 14.91 -21.60 -39.20
CA LEU A 190 14.72 -22.50 -40.35
C LEU A 190 15.15 -21.84 -41.67
N ALA A 191 14.80 -20.56 -41.88
CA ALA A 191 15.24 -19.81 -43.05
C ALA A 191 16.77 -19.66 -43.09
N GLY A 192 17.39 -19.33 -41.95
CA GLY A 192 18.84 -19.22 -41.83
C GLY A 192 19.55 -20.54 -42.11
N LEU A 193 19.09 -21.64 -41.52
CA LEU A 193 19.61 -22.99 -41.78
C LEU A 193 19.41 -23.40 -43.24
N GLY A 194 18.26 -23.07 -43.83
CA GLY A 194 17.98 -23.31 -45.25
C GLY A 194 18.95 -22.58 -46.17
N LEU A 195 19.26 -21.32 -45.87
CA LEU A 195 20.26 -20.54 -46.61
C LEU A 195 21.67 -21.12 -46.49
N LEU A 196 22.07 -21.54 -45.28
CA LEU A 196 23.37 -22.19 -45.04
C LEU A 196 23.47 -23.52 -45.80
N ALA A 197 22.43 -24.36 -45.72
CA ALA A 197 22.37 -25.62 -46.47
C ALA A 197 22.41 -25.38 -47.98
N GLY A 198 21.69 -24.37 -48.48
CA GLY A 198 21.75 -23.94 -49.88
C GLY A 198 23.14 -23.50 -50.31
N GLY A 199 23.86 -22.75 -49.46
CA GLY A 199 25.26 -22.38 -49.68
C GLY A 199 26.17 -23.60 -49.79
N VAL A 200 26.02 -24.60 -48.93
CA VAL A 200 26.79 -25.87 -48.99
C VAL A 200 26.51 -26.63 -50.28
N LEU A 201 25.24 -26.77 -50.67
CA LEU A 201 24.86 -27.44 -51.91
C LEU A 201 25.38 -26.72 -53.15
N ALA A 202 25.46 -25.39 -53.11
CA ALA A 202 26.04 -24.59 -54.18
C ALA A 202 27.55 -24.79 -54.33
N VAL A 203 28.28 -24.86 -53.22
CA VAL A 203 29.72 -25.21 -53.24
C VAL A 203 29.95 -26.62 -53.80
N ALA A 204 29.06 -27.57 -53.50
CA ALA A 204 29.13 -28.94 -54.00
C ALA A 204 28.71 -29.08 -55.49
N GLY A 205 28.29 -28.00 -56.15
CA GLY A 205 27.85 -28.02 -57.54
C GLY A 205 26.49 -28.69 -57.78
N VAL A 206 25.72 -28.94 -56.70
CA VAL A 206 24.40 -29.59 -56.78
C VAL A 206 23.31 -28.59 -57.15
N VAL A 207 23.44 -27.33 -56.71
CA VAL A 207 22.44 -26.27 -56.92
C VAL A 207 23.14 -24.96 -57.33
N GLY A 208 22.65 -24.28 -58.37
CA GLY A 208 23.13 -22.94 -58.78
C GLY A 208 23.84 -22.93 -60.13
N GLY A 209 23.64 -21.84 -60.89
CA GLY A 209 24.30 -21.60 -62.18
C GLY A 209 25.55 -20.71 -62.07
N PRO A 210 26.26 -20.46 -63.18
CA PRO A 210 27.38 -19.51 -63.22
C PRO A 210 26.90 -18.13 -62.74
N GLY A 211 27.43 -17.64 -61.61
CA GLY A 211 27.07 -16.33 -61.02
C GLY A 211 26.36 -16.36 -59.67
N ALA A 212 26.11 -17.54 -59.08
CA ALA A 212 25.56 -17.63 -57.72
C ALA A 212 26.53 -17.03 -56.67
N ASN A 213 26.06 -16.05 -55.90
CA ASN A 213 26.86 -15.45 -54.82
C ASN A 213 26.77 -16.30 -53.54
N VAL A 214 27.61 -17.33 -53.48
CA VAL A 214 27.70 -18.27 -52.35
C VAL A 214 28.00 -17.54 -51.03
N VAL A 215 28.84 -16.51 -51.07
CA VAL A 215 29.17 -15.71 -49.88
C VAL A 215 27.92 -15.03 -49.31
N ALA A 216 27.06 -14.47 -50.17
CA ALA A 216 25.81 -13.85 -49.74
C ALA A 216 24.86 -14.84 -49.05
N LEU A 217 24.80 -16.10 -49.50
CA LEU A 217 23.99 -17.16 -48.86
C LEU A 217 24.48 -17.44 -47.44
N PHE A 218 25.80 -17.58 -47.25
CA PHE A 218 26.37 -17.81 -45.92
C PHE A 218 26.19 -16.61 -44.99
N VAL A 219 26.43 -15.39 -45.47
CA VAL A 219 26.27 -14.17 -44.67
C VAL A 219 24.81 -13.97 -44.27
N ALA A 220 23.87 -14.09 -45.21
CA ALA A 220 22.44 -14.00 -44.91
C ALA A 220 22.01 -15.12 -43.95
N GLY A 221 22.41 -16.36 -44.21
CA GLY A 221 22.10 -17.51 -43.34
C GLY A 221 22.57 -17.30 -41.90
N LEU A 222 23.82 -16.87 -41.72
CA LEU A 222 24.38 -16.53 -40.41
C LEU A 222 23.63 -15.37 -39.74
N ALA A 223 23.24 -14.33 -40.49
CA ALA A 223 22.47 -13.21 -39.94
C ALA A 223 21.09 -13.67 -39.43
N PHE A 224 20.38 -14.49 -40.21
CA PHE A 224 19.09 -15.05 -39.81
C PHE A 224 19.21 -15.94 -38.56
N VAL A 225 20.22 -16.83 -38.51
CA VAL A 225 20.50 -17.65 -37.33
C VAL A 225 20.84 -16.76 -36.13
N GLY A 226 21.70 -15.76 -36.30
CA GLY A 226 22.09 -14.84 -35.23
C GLY A 226 20.89 -14.11 -34.63
N ILE A 227 20.01 -13.56 -35.46
CA ILE A 227 18.78 -12.90 -35.00
C ILE A 227 17.85 -13.91 -34.31
N ALA A 228 17.68 -15.12 -34.85
CA ALA A 228 16.86 -16.14 -34.22
C ALA A 228 17.36 -16.51 -32.81
N LEU A 229 18.67 -16.65 -32.65
CA LEU A 229 19.29 -16.93 -31.34
C LEU A 229 19.02 -15.80 -30.33
N VAL A 230 19.15 -14.54 -30.76
CA VAL A 230 18.83 -13.38 -29.92
C VAL A 230 17.36 -13.43 -29.48
N LEU A 231 16.43 -13.66 -30.40
CA LEU A 231 15.00 -13.75 -30.08
C LEU A 231 14.69 -14.89 -29.10
N PHE A 232 15.28 -16.08 -29.30
CA PHE A 232 15.14 -17.19 -28.34
C PHE A 232 15.69 -16.85 -26.96
N PHE A 233 16.82 -16.15 -26.90
CA PHE A 233 17.41 -15.74 -25.63
C PHE A 233 16.52 -14.72 -24.89
N THR A 234 15.98 -13.73 -25.60
CA THR A 234 15.03 -12.76 -25.03
C THR A 234 13.81 -13.44 -24.44
N VAL A 235 13.22 -14.39 -25.18
CA VAL A 235 12.09 -15.23 -24.75
C VAL A 235 12.45 -16.06 -23.52
N ALA A 236 13.60 -16.74 -23.53
CA ALA A 236 14.03 -17.58 -22.42
C ALA A 236 14.20 -16.75 -21.13
N ASN A 237 14.81 -15.57 -21.23
CA ASN A 237 14.96 -14.65 -20.12
C ASN A 237 13.61 -14.13 -19.60
N ALA A 238 12.67 -13.79 -20.49
CA ALA A 238 11.33 -13.34 -20.11
C ALA A 238 10.58 -14.44 -19.33
N ARG A 239 10.61 -15.67 -19.82
CA ARG A 239 9.95 -16.80 -19.15
C ARG A 239 10.52 -17.09 -17.76
N LEU A 240 11.84 -17.00 -17.63
CA LEU A 240 12.51 -17.19 -16.34
C LEU A 240 12.17 -16.05 -15.37
N SER A 241 12.18 -14.80 -15.86
CA SER A 241 11.81 -13.64 -15.05
C SER A 241 10.35 -13.70 -14.58
N ASP A 242 9.42 -14.11 -15.43
CA ASP A 242 8.01 -14.27 -15.07
C ASP A 242 7.83 -15.35 -14.00
N LYS A 243 8.55 -16.48 -14.13
CA LYS A 243 8.53 -17.54 -13.13
C LYS A 243 9.05 -17.05 -11.78
N PHE A 244 10.18 -16.36 -11.75
CA PHE A 244 10.74 -15.83 -10.51
C PHE A 244 9.83 -14.81 -9.85
N ARG A 245 9.21 -13.91 -10.63
CA ARG A 245 8.25 -12.93 -10.09
C ARG A 245 7.01 -13.61 -9.50
N ALA A 246 6.52 -14.67 -10.13
CA ALA A 246 5.39 -15.44 -9.60
C ALA A 246 5.77 -16.15 -8.30
N GLU A 247 6.94 -16.79 -8.23
CA GLU A 247 7.46 -17.41 -7.01
C GLU A 247 7.68 -16.39 -5.89
N GLU A 248 8.32 -15.26 -6.18
CA GLU A 248 8.52 -14.16 -5.23
C GLU A 248 7.18 -13.64 -4.71
N TYR A 249 6.20 -13.40 -5.58
CA TYR A 249 4.88 -12.96 -5.15
C TYR A 249 4.19 -13.99 -4.24
N ARG A 250 4.31 -15.29 -4.53
CA ARG A 250 3.80 -16.36 -3.64
C ARG A 250 4.47 -16.34 -2.28
N ASP A 251 5.79 -16.20 -2.25
CA ASP A 251 6.54 -16.14 -0.99
C ASP A 251 6.11 -14.94 -0.15
N ARG A 252 5.84 -13.79 -0.77
CA ARG A 252 5.29 -12.61 -0.08
C ARG A 252 3.88 -12.86 0.46
N LEU A 253 3.00 -13.51 -0.31
CA LEU A 253 1.67 -13.88 0.17
C LEU A 253 1.72 -14.82 1.38
N ARG A 254 2.66 -15.78 1.37
CA ARG A 254 2.92 -16.68 2.51
C ARG A 254 3.41 -15.92 3.74
N ALA A 255 4.37 -15.01 3.54
CA ALA A 255 4.93 -14.20 4.61
C ALA A 255 3.87 -13.33 5.31
N VAL A 256 2.83 -12.92 4.59
CA VAL A 256 1.68 -12.16 5.13
C VAL A 256 0.63 -13.08 5.80
N GLY A 257 0.88 -14.39 5.88
CA GLY A 257 0.04 -15.33 6.60
C GLY A 257 -1.17 -15.83 5.83
N LEU A 258 -1.15 -15.79 4.49
CA LEU A 258 -2.27 -16.33 3.68
C LEU A 258 -2.26 -17.86 3.57
N GLU A 259 -1.15 -18.52 3.89
CA GLU A 259 -1.06 -20.00 3.92
C GLU A 259 -1.36 -20.54 5.32
N ASP A 260 -0.62 -20.07 6.33
CA ASP A 260 -0.67 -20.63 7.69
C ASP A 260 -1.55 -19.82 8.66
N GLY A 261 -2.04 -18.65 8.24
CA GLY A 261 -2.82 -17.73 9.09
C GLY A 261 -1.99 -16.88 10.05
N GLU A 262 -0.69 -17.15 10.16
CA GLU A 262 0.23 -16.51 11.11
C GLU A 262 0.70 -15.13 10.62
N ARG A 263 0.75 -14.14 11.51
CA ARG A 263 1.22 -12.79 11.15
C ARG A 263 2.76 -12.73 11.13
N PRO A 264 3.37 -11.82 10.36
CA PRO A 264 4.80 -11.56 10.48
C PRO A 264 5.19 -11.14 11.91
N ASP A 265 6.34 -11.59 12.40
CA ASP A 265 6.80 -11.36 13.80
C ASP A 265 6.90 -9.87 14.20
N PHE A 266 7.13 -8.97 13.24
CA PHE A 266 7.25 -7.54 13.50
C PHE A 266 5.88 -6.85 13.64
N VAL A 267 4.80 -7.51 13.22
CA VAL A 267 3.43 -6.98 13.34
C VAL A 267 2.98 -7.11 14.80
N PRO A 268 2.59 -6.01 15.47
CA PRO A 268 2.19 -6.08 16.87
C PRO A 268 1.03 -7.06 17.10
N GLU A 269 1.16 -7.88 18.14
CA GLU A 269 0.04 -8.67 18.63
C GLU A 269 -1.05 -7.73 19.17
N LEU A 270 -2.20 -7.73 18.50
CA LEU A 270 -3.35 -6.94 18.93
C LEU A 270 -4.18 -7.81 19.88
N THR A 271 -3.66 -8.09 21.08
CA THR A 271 -4.39 -8.85 22.10
C THR A 271 -5.69 -8.10 22.45
N PRO A 272 -6.86 -8.76 22.50
CA PRO A 272 -8.02 -8.18 23.14
C PRO A 272 -7.69 -7.98 24.63
N GLN A 273 -7.68 -6.75 25.12
CA GLN A 273 -7.59 -6.48 26.56
C GLN A 273 -8.92 -6.91 27.22
N ASN A 274 -9.12 -8.20 27.44
CA ASN A 274 -10.09 -8.73 28.41
C ASN A 274 -9.76 -10.20 28.73
N GLY A 275 -9.19 -10.39 29.91
CA GLY A 275 -8.85 -11.69 30.47
C GLY A 275 -8.09 -11.51 31.79
N GLY A 276 -8.54 -10.56 32.62
CA GLY A 276 -8.15 -10.53 34.01
C GLY A 276 -8.63 -11.83 34.65
N ASP A 277 -7.67 -12.61 35.11
CA ASP A 277 -7.83 -13.83 35.89
C ASP A 277 -8.57 -13.49 37.20
N GLU A 278 -9.89 -13.49 37.15
CA GLU A 278 -10.74 -13.50 38.34
C GLU A 278 -11.90 -14.45 38.07
N THR A 279 -11.75 -15.71 38.49
CA THR A 279 -12.65 -16.41 39.42
C THR A 279 -12.10 -17.82 39.70
N GLU A 280 -11.04 -17.92 40.50
CA GLU A 280 -10.91 -19.07 41.41
C GLU A 280 -11.83 -18.80 42.61
N ARG A 281 -13.08 -19.22 42.49
CA ARG A 281 -13.93 -19.58 43.63
C ARG A 281 -15.15 -20.34 43.14
N ASP A 282 -15.02 -21.66 43.13
CA ASP A 282 -16.14 -22.56 43.36
C ASP A 282 -15.61 -23.70 44.23
N GLU A 283 -15.69 -23.50 45.55
CA GLU A 283 -15.75 -24.62 46.49
C GLU A 283 -17.15 -25.20 46.40
N PRO A 284 -17.34 -26.48 46.04
CA PRO A 284 -18.60 -27.15 46.29
C PRO A 284 -18.62 -27.64 47.74
N ASP A 285 -19.57 -27.10 48.51
CA ASP A 285 -20.11 -27.67 49.74
C ASP A 285 -20.35 -29.18 49.56
N GLU A 286 -19.52 -30.01 50.20
CA GLU A 286 -19.78 -31.44 50.34
C GLU A 286 -20.45 -31.70 51.71
N ALA A 287 -21.78 -31.69 51.70
CA ALA A 287 -22.59 -32.23 52.78
C ALA A 287 -22.98 -33.68 52.47
N GLY A 288 -22.45 -34.64 53.23
CA GLY A 288 -23.19 -35.84 53.64
C GLY A 288 -22.57 -37.20 53.31
N ALA A 289 -21.83 -37.76 54.27
CA ALA A 289 -21.94 -39.16 54.73
C ALA A 289 -21.44 -39.29 56.17
#